data_AF-A0A946YWF3-F1
#
_entry.id   AF-A0A946YWF3-F1
#
_cell.length_a   1.000
_cell.length_b   1.000
_cell.length_c   1.000
_cell.angle_alpha   90.00
_cell.angle_beta   90.00
_cell.angle_gamma   90.00
#
_symmetry.space_group_name_H-M   'P 1'
#
loop_
_entity.id
_entity.type
_entity.pdbx_description
1 polymer ?
#
loop_
_entity_poly.entity_id
_entity_poly.type
_entity_poly.pdbx_seq_one_letter_code
_entity_poly.pdbx_strand_id
1 'polypeptide(L)' 'RTTAAVEDLVSKHPKGKVAVVSHSDVIRVLLANYLGMPLDLVHRLDVLPASVSIIDLPKGGPPRVSVINHVADIERWR' A
#
# COMPACT_ATOMS: atom_id res chain seq x y z
N ARG A 1 2.52 -11.91 -8.11
CA ARG A 1 1.85 -11.36 -9.32
C ARG A 1 1.38 -9.93 -9.08
N THR A 2 0.73 -9.62 -7.96
CA THR A 2 0.23 -8.27 -7.65
C THR A 2 1.32 -7.20 -7.58
N THR A 3 2.46 -7.46 -6.94
CA THR A 3 3.59 -6.53 -6.85
C THR A 3 4.14 -6.15 -8.22
N ALA A 4 4.38 -7.13 -9.08
CA ALA A 4 4.83 -6.91 -10.46
C ALA A 4 3.85 -6.04 -11.28
N ALA A 5 2.54 -6.21 -11.08
CA ALA A 5 1.54 -5.37 -11.74
C ALA A 5 1.59 -3.91 -11.27
N VAL A 6 1.84 -3.68 -9.97
CA VAL A 6 2.04 -2.34 -9.43
C VAL A 6 3.33 -1.73 -9.94
N GLU A 7 4.42 -2.49 -9.98
CA GLU A 7 5.72 -2.04 -10.50
C GLU A 7 5.66 -1.66 -11.98
N ASP A 8 4.98 -2.46 -12.81
CA ASP A 8 4.73 -2.12 -14.22
C ASP A 8 3.94 -0.81 -14.35
N LEU A 9 2.89 -0.65 -13.54
CA LEU A 9 2.08 0.57 -13.54
C LEU A 9 2.88 1.80 -13.11
N VAL A 10 3.74 1.67 -12.10
CA VAL A 10 4.64 2.73 -11.63
C VAL A 10 5.67 3.08 -12.70
N SER A 11 6.23 2.07 -13.40
CA SER A 11 7.20 2.30 -14.48
C SER A 11 6.65 3.13 -15.63
N LYS A 12 5.34 3.00 -15.91
CA LYS A 12 4.60 3.77 -16.91
C LYS A 12 4.30 5.22 -16.47
N HIS A 13 4.45 5.54 -15.18
CA HIS A 13 4.12 6.84 -14.59
C HIS A 13 5.27 7.41 -13.73
N PRO A 14 6.49 7.62 -14.29
CA PRO A 14 7.72 7.87 -13.52
C PRO A 14 7.78 9.20 -12.74
N LYS A 15 6.86 10.13 -13.01
CA LYS A 15 6.75 11.42 -12.30
C LYS A 15 5.32 11.66 -11.77
N GLY A 16 4.48 10.63 -11.81
CA GLY A 16 3.06 10.72 -11.51
C GLY A 16 2.70 10.15 -10.14
N LYS A 17 1.42 10.27 -9.82
CA LYS A 17 0.77 9.52 -8.73
C LYS A 17 -0.12 8.47 -9.38
N VAL A 18 -0.13 7.27 -8.83
CA VAL A 18 -0.94 6.16 -9.30
C VAL A 18 -1.86 5.75 -8.16
N ALA A 19 -3.17 5.68 -8.43
CA ALA A 19 -4.14 5.10 -7.51
C ALA A 19 -4.43 3.66 -7.92
N VAL A 20 -4.31 2.72 -6.98
CA VAL A 20 -4.67 1.32 -7.16
C VAL A 20 -5.77 0.99 -6.17
N VAL A 21 -6.91 0.54 -6.68
CA VAL A 21 -8.06 0.13 -5.87
C VAL A 21 -8.15 -1.40 -5.90
N SER A 22 -8.24 -2.00 -4.73
CA SER A 22 -8.34 -3.46 -4.58
C SER A 22 -9.03 -3.80 -3.26
N HIS A 23 -9.01 -5.08 -2.90
CA HIS A 23 -9.58 -5.60 -1.66
C HIS A 23 -8.55 -5.62 -0.53
N SER A 24 -9.03 -5.75 0.71
CA SER A 24 -8.21 -5.77 1.93
C SER A 24 -7.03 -6.72 1.82
N ASP A 25 -7.26 -7.94 1.35
CA ASP A 25 -6.29 -9.03 1.42
C ASP A 25 -5.12 -8.77 0.46
N VAL A 26 -5.44 -8.24 -0.72
CA VAL A 26 -4.45 -7.85 -1.73
C VAL A 26 -3.63 -6.65 -1.23
N ILE A 27 -4.29 -5.65 -0.63
CA ILE A 27 -3.62 -4.47 -0.08
C ILE A 27 -2.68 -4.87 1.06
N ARG A 28 -3.09 -5.76 1.97
CA ARG A 28 -2.23 -6.26 3.06
C ARG A 28 -0.97 -6.92 2.53
N VAL A 29 -1.08 -7.75 1.49
CA VAL A 29 0.09 -8.40 0.86
C VAL A 29 1.01 -7.38 0.19
N LEU A 30 0.47 -6.37 -0.50
CA LEU A 30 1.27 -5.29 -1.08
C LEU A 30 2.02 -4.51 0.00
N LEU A 31 1.32 -4.10 1.06
CA LEU A 31 1.93 -3.40 2.20
C LEU A 31 3.01 -4.25 2.86
N ALA A 32 2.74 -5.53 3.12
CA ALA A 32 3.72 -6.45 3.69
C ALA A 32 4.99 -6.55 2.83
N ASN A 33 4.83 -6.67 1.51
CA ASN A 33 5.95 -6.68 0.57
C ASN A 33 6.80 -5.40 0.66
N TYR A 34 6.17 -4.23 0.59
CA TYR A 34 6.90 -2.95 0.65
C TYR A 34 7.44 -2.60 2.04
N LEU A 35 6.89 -3.17 3.11
CA LEU A 35 7.42 -3.07 4.47
C LEU A 35 8.55 -4.08 4.74
N GLY A 36 8.80 -5.04 3.84
CA GLY A 36 9.70 -6.16 4.12
C GLY A 36 9.19 -7.09 5.22
N MET A 37 7.88 -7.11 5.47
CA MET A 37 7.24 -7.92 6.49
C MET A 37 7.06 -9.37 5.99
N PRO A 38 7.33 -10.39 6.83
CA PRO A 38 6.98 -11.77 6.51
C PRO A 38 5.50 -11.93 6.18
N LEU A 39 5.18 -12.69 5.12
CA LEU A 39 3.80 -12.83 4.65
C LEU A 39 2.88 -13.52 5.67
N ASP A 40 3.41 -14.39 6.54
CA ASP A 40 2.64 -15.02 7.62
C ASP A 40 2.07 -13.99 8.62
N LEU A 41 2.60 -12.76 8.61
CA LEU A 41 2.18 -11.67 9.49
C LEU A 41 1.22 -10.68 8.82
N VAL A 42 0.78 -10.92 7.57
CA VAL A 42 -0.12 -9.99 6.82
C VAL A 42 -1.42 -9.70 7.55
N HIS A 43 -1.90 -10.63 8.37
CA HIS A 43 -3.12 -10.46 9.15
C HIS A 43 -2.98 -9.48 10.32
N ARG A 44 -1.75 -9.03 10.65
CA ARG A 44 -1.51 -7.96 11.63
C ARG A 44 -1.76 -6.56 11.08
N LEU A 45 -1.93 -6.43 9.76
CA LEU A 45 -2.29 -5.17 9.12
C LEU A 45 -3.80 -5.08 8.95
N ASP A 46 -4.40 -4.02 9.48
CA ASP A 46 -5.79 -3.68 9.17
C ASP A 46 -5.87 -2.84 7.90
N VAL A 47 -6.94 -3.09 7.12
CA VAL A 47 -7.31 -2.32 5.93
C VAL A 47 -8.82 -2.16 5.98
N LEU A 48 -9.27 -0.95 6.26
CA LEU A 48 -10.68 -0.61 6.40
C LEU A 48 -11.31 -0.29 5.04
N PRO A 49 -12.63 -0.46 4.90
CA PRO A 49 -13.35 0.02 3.72
C PRO A 49 -13.07 1.50 3.48
N ALA A 50 -12.84 1.87 2.22
CA ALA A 50 -12.51 3.23 1.79
C ALA A 50 -11.27 3.86 2.47
N SER A 51 -10.40 3.04 3.08
CA SER A 51 -9.12 3.53 3.60
C SER A 51 -8.10 3.78 2.47
N VAL A 52 -7.15 4.68 2.74
CA VAL A 52 -6.04 5.02 1.86
C VAL A 52 -4.73 4.65 2.54
N SER A 53 -3.86 3.98 1.80
CA SER A 53 -2.45 3.77 2.17
C SER A 53 -1.56 4.39 1.09
N ILE A 54 -0.41 4.92 1.48
CA ILE A 54 0.52 5.62 0.58
C ILE A 54 1.88 4.95 0.64
N ILE A 55 2.40 4.61 -0.54
CA ILE A 55 3.73 4.05 -0.74
C ILE A 55 4.51 5.02 -1.63
N ASP A 56 5.59 5.56 -1.08
CA ASP A 56 6.55 6.40 -1.78
C ASP A 56 7.60 5.51 -2.46
N LEU A 57 7.76 5.65 -3.77
CA LEU A 57 8.72 4.90 -4.59
C LEU A 57 9.74 5.87 -5.21
N PRO A 58 10.75 6.34 -4.45
CA PRO A 58 11.71 7.32 -4.95
C PRO A 58 12.63 6.71 -6.01
N LYS A 59 12.96 7.49 -7.04
CA LYS A 59 13.94 7.09 -8.06
C LYS A 59 15.33 6.99 -7.41
N GLY A 60 15.82 5.77 -7.21
CA GLY A 60 17.16 5.51 -6.67
C GLY A 60 17.23 5.38 -5.15
N GLY A 61 16.09 5.21 -4.47
CA GLY A 61 16.04 4.94 -3.04
C GLY A 61 15.13 3.74 -2.70
N PRO A 62 15.17 3.26 -1.45
CA PRO A 62 14.27 2.21 -1.01
C PRO A 62 12.81 2.70 -1.00
N PRO A 63 11.83 1.81 -1.25
CA PRO A 63 10.42 2.09 -1.01
C PRO A 63 10.16 2.53 0.43
N ARG A 64 9.15 3.37 0.64
CA ARG A 64 8.69 3.77 1.97
C ARG A 64 7.17 3.74 2.03
N VAL A 65 6.62 3.15 3.07
CA VAL A 65 5.18 3.22 3.37
C VAL A 65 4.96 4.38 4.34
N SER A 66 4.38 5.47 3.85
CA SER A 66 4.24 6.72 4.62
C SER A 66 2.89 6.85 5.32
N VAL A 67 1.86 6.18 4.81
CA VAL A 67 0.52 6.14 5.39
C VAL A 67 -0.03 4.73 5.26
N ILE A 68 -0.64 4.22 6.33
CA ILE A 68 -1.32 2.92 6.33
C ILE A 68 -2.74 3.12 6.86
N ASN A 69 -3.71 2.58 6.13
CA ASN A 69 -5.09 2.43 6.59
C ASN A 69 -5.75 3.73 7.11
N HIS A 70 -5.51 4.84 6.41
CA HIS A 70 -6.10 6.12 6.79
C HIS A 70 -7.53 6.24 6.25
N VAL A 71 -8.48 6.51 7.15
CA VAL A 71 -9.86 6.88 6.82
C VAL A 71 -10.08 8.34 7.21
N ALA A 72 -10.82 9.09 6.40
CA ALA A 72 -11.07 10.51 6.66
C ALA A 72 -11.92 10.75 7.91
N ASP A 73 -12.68 9.74 8.35
CA ASP A 73 -13.54 9.79 9.53
C ASP A 73 -12.84 9.18 10.76
N ILE A 74 -12.57 10.04 11.75
CA ILE A 74 -11.84 9.75 13.00
C ILE A 74 -12.75 9.15 14.08
N GLU A 75 -14.08 9.15 13.92
CA GLU A 75 -15.00 8.75 15.00
C GLU A 75 -14.86 7.29 15.45
N ARG A 76 -14.23 6.43 14.64
CA ARG A 76 -14.01 5.02 14.96
C ARG A 76 -13.01 4.76 16.10
N TRP A 77 -12.13 5.70 16.41
CA TRP A 77 -11.10 5.56 17.46
C TRP A 77 -11.42 6.37 18.72
N ARG A 78 -12.63 6.95 18.82
CA ARG A 78 -13.20 7.43 20.07
C ARG A 78 -13.88 6.28 20.81
#